data_AF-X1TEL6-F1
#
_entry.id   AF-X1TEL6-F1
#
_cell.length_a   1.000
_cell.length_b   1.000
_cell.length_c   1.000
_cell.angle_alpha   90.00
_cell.angle_beta   90.00
_cell.angle_gamma   90.00
#
_symmetry.space_group_name_H-M   'P 1'
#
loop_
_entity.id
_entity.type
_entity.pdbx_description
1 polymer ?
#
loop_
_entity_poly.entity_id
_entity_poly.type
_entity_poly.pdbx_seq_one_letter_code
_entity_poly.pdbx_strand_id
1 'polypeptide(L)'
;LTIIGSISPPAGDFSEPVTATTKNFVQGIWALDASLAYSKHYPAINWLDSYSNYPEYISEWWYERDIDWSEIDMDWFDCRVQVNEILSQDNELKYVMQLIGEENLPENQQLTLFIARLIKEGFLIQNAFDEIDNYTSTSKLLSMIKIILLIYKESKELINQGFYIEEIKSLPTINEIMRINQSVHNDDFKKIEKLKKKLLTNIEYLKLTRGVFKKR
;
A
#
# COMPACT_ATOMS: atom_id res chain seq x y z
N LEU A 1 -14.33 26.02 7.09
CA LEU A 1 -14.31 26.18 5.62
C LEU A 1 -13.13 25.38 5.10
N THR A 2 -13.36 24.43 4.18
CA THR A 2 -12.29 23.71 3.47
C THR A 2 -12.32 24.16 2.01
N ILE A 3 -11.15 24.53 1.46
CA ILE A 3 -11.04 25.06 0.10
C ILE A 3 -10.27 24.03 -0.75
N ILE A 4 -10.85 23.66 -1.89
CA ILE A 4 -10.22 22.81 -2.89
C ILE A 4 -10.20 23.60 -4.20
N GLY A 5 -9.01 23.78 -4.76
CA GLY A 5 -8.81 24.49 -6.04
C GLY A 5 -8.14 23.59 -7.05
N SER A 6 -8.61 23.64 -8.31
CA SER A 6 -7.95 22.98 -9.44
C SER A 6 -6.96 23.92 -10.11
N ILE A 7 -5.78 23.42 -10.46
CA ILE A 7 -4.76 24.13 -11.24
C ILE A 7 -4.51 23.34 -12.51
N SER A 8 -4.34 24.02 -13.64
CA SER A 8 -4.11 23.40 -14.95
C SER A 8 -2.75 23.86 -15.52
N PRO A 9 -1.63 23.30 -15.04
CA PRO A 9 -0.30 23.65 -15.53
C PRO A 9 -0.15 23.28 -17.02
N PRO A 10 0.43 24.15 -17.86
CA PRO A 10 0.75 23.82 -19.24
C PRO A 10 1.64 22.57 -19.29
N ALA A 11 1.24 21.57 -20.08
CA ALA A 11 1.96 20.29 -20.23
C ALA A 11 2.24 19.52 -18.92
N GLY A 12 1.52 19.81 -17.83
CA GLY A 12 1.80 19.17 -16.53
C GLY A 12 3.05 19.73 -15.83
N ASP A 13 3.58 20.87 -16.28
CA ASP A 13 4.76 21.49 -15.66
C ASP A 13 4.40 22.17 -14.33
N PHE A 14 4.69 21.49 -13.22
CA PHE A 14 4.45 22.03 -11.87
C PHE A 14 5.42 23.14 -11.45
N SER A 15 6.42 23.47 -12.29
CA SER A 15 7.35 24.58 -12.04
C SER A 15 6.86 25.92 -12.57
N GLU A 16 5.76 25.93 -13.31
CA GLU A 16 5.17 27.15 -13.86
C GLU A 16 4.70 28.12 -12.76
N PRO A 17 4.70 29.44 -13.01
CA PRO A 17 4.55 30.46 -11.97
C PRO A 17 3.28 30.34 -11.11
N VAL A 18 2.13 29.96 -11.68
CA VAL A 18 0.84 29.86 -10.96
C VAL A 18 0.87 28.70 -9.98
N THR A 19 1.28 27.52 -10.44
CA THR A 19 1.44 26.32 -9.62
C THR A 19 2.47 26.56 -8.54
N ALA A 20 3.67 27.03 -8.89
CA ALA A 20 4.74 27.32 -7.93
C ALA A 20 4.29 28.30 -6.84
N THR A 21 3.59 29.37 -7.21
CA THR A 21 3.04 30.33 -6.24
C THR A 21 1.99 29.68 -5.35
N THR A 22 1.10 28.86 -5.91
CA THR A 22 0.05 28.21 -5.14
C THR A 22 0.61 27.21 -4.13
N LYS A 23 1.69 26.48 -4.47
CA LYS A 23 2.39 25.56 -3.55
C LYS A 23 2.80 26.24 -2.24
N ASN A 24 3.13 27.55 -2.28
CA ASN A 24 3.57 28.31 -1.11
C ASN A 24 2.43 28.63 -0.12
N PHE A 25 1.16 28.53 -0.53
CA PHE A 25 0.02 28.91 0.30
C PHE A 25 -0.87 27.73 0.71
N VAL A 26 -0.78 26.61 0.00
CA VAL A 26 -1.60 25.42 0.27
C VAL A 26 -0.84 24.43 1.17
N GLN A 27 -1.60 23.70 1.99
CA GLN A 27 -1.06 22.69 2.90
C GLN A 27 -1.04 21.28 2.30
N GLY A 28 -1.46 21.12 1.06
CA GLY A 28 -1.41 19.85 0.36
C GLY A 28 -1.70 19.99 -1.13
N ILE A 29 -1.17 19.05 -1.90
CA ILE A 29 -1.35 18.95 -3.34
C ILE A 29 -1.61 17.49 -3.69
N TRP A 30 -2.61 17.28 -4.54
CA TRP A 30 -2.83 16.02 -5.25
C TRP A 30 -2.35 16.19 -6.69
N ALA A 31 -1.13 15.74 -6.95
CA ALA A 31 -0.49 15.84 -8.27
C ALA A 31 -1.10 14.79 -9.20
N LEU A 32 -1.92 15.23 -10.16
CA LEU A 32 -2.47 14.33 -11.17
C LEU A 32 -1.42 14.00 -12.24
N ASP A 33 -1.32 12.73 -12.61
CA ASP A 33 -0.30 12.20 -13.52
C ASP A 33 -0.94 11.49 -14.73
N ALA A 34 -0.59 11.98 -15.93
CA ALA A 34 -1.10 11.44 -17.18
C ALA A 34 -0.67 9.99 -17.43
N SER A 35 0.51 9.59 -16.95
CA SER A 35 1.03 8.22 -17.07
C SER A 35 0.20 7.24 -16.24
N LEU A 36 -0.20 7.65 -15.02
CA LEU A 36 -1.12 6.87 -14.19
C LEU A 36 -2.50 6.75 -14.82
N ALA A 37 -3.02 7.84 -15.38
CA ALA A 37 -4.29 7.82 -16.10
C ALA A 37 -4.23 6.88 -17.32
N TYR A 38 -3.14 6.92 -18.10
CA TYR A 38 -2.94 6.06 -19.27
C TYR A 38 -2.84 4.57 -18.88
N SER A 39 -2.24 4.25 -17.74
CA SER A 39 -2.18 2.89 -17.20
C SER A 39 -3.46 2.46 -16.47
N LYS A 40 -4.51 3.28 -16.47
CA LYS A 40 -5.79 3.06 -15.77
C LYS A 40 -5.65 2.94 -14.24
N HIS A 41 -4.60 3.54 -13.68
CA HIS A 41 -4.46 3.67 -12.24
C HIS A 41 -5.26 4.88 -11.76
N TYR A 42 -6.47 4.63 -11.24
CA TYR A 42 -7.37 5.67 -10.73
C TYR A 42 -7.58 5.55 -9.21
N PRO A 43 -7.64 6.66 -8.46
CA PRO A 43 -7.38 8.03 -8.92
C PRO A 43 -5.93 8.21 -9.39
N ALA A 44 -5.72 9.01 -10.44
CA ALA A 44 -4.42 9.20 -11.09
C ALA A 44 -3.53 10.19 -10.31
N ILE A 45 -3.49 10.04 -8.99
CA ILE A 45 -2.72 10.88 -8.07
C ILE A 45 -1.34 10.24 -7.91
N ASN A 46 -0.30 10.97 -8.29
CA ASN A 46 1.07 10.55 -8.11
C ASN A 46 1.47 10.65 -6.64
N TRP A 47 1.75 9.50 -6.03
CA TRP A 47 2.07 9.37 -4.61
C TRP A 47 3.47 9.89 -4.23
N LEU A 48 4.36 10.15 -5.19
CA LEU A 48 5.68 10.73 -4.96
C LEU A 48 5.67 12.25 -5.06
N ASP A 49 4.88 12.79 -5.99
CA ASP A 49 4.80 14.24 -6.25
C ASP A 49 3.72 14.96 -5.44
N SER A 50 2.79 14.19 -4.85
CA SER A 50 1.75 14.71 -3.95
C SER A 50 2.28 14.87 -2.52
N TYR A 51 1.73 15.84 -1.78
CA TYR A 51 2.07 16.02 -0.38
C TYR A 51 0.89 16.51 0.45
N SER A 52 0.99 16.35 1.77
CA SER A 52 0.12 16.96 2.74
C SER A 52 0.89 17.24 4.03
N ASN A 53 0.73 18.44 4.56
CA ASN A 53 1.30 18.87 5.84
C ASN A 53 0.34 18.64 7.02
N TYR A 54 -0.86 18.09 6.76
CA TYR A 54 -1.85 17.78 7.77
C TYR A 54 -1.65 16.51 8.61
N PRO A 55 -0.81 15.51 8.25
CA PRO A 55 -0.79 14.23 8.97
C PRO A 55 -0.62 14.34 10.49
N GLU A 56 0.30 15.19 10.96
CA GLU A 56 0.53 15.39 12.39
C GLU A 56 -0.68 15.99 13.11
N TYR A 57 -1.47 16.83 12.43
CA TYR A 57 -2.64 17.50 13.00
C TYR A 57 -3.88 16.59 13.09
N ILE A 58 -3.90 15.49 12.35
CA ILE A 58 -5.05 14.57 12.29
C ILE A 58 -4.74 13.19 12.88
N SER A 59 -3.51 12.95 13.34
CA SER A 59 -3.07 11.65 13.86
C SER A 59 -3.92 11.19 15.04
N GLU A 60 -4.24 12.08 15.99
CA GLU A 60 -5.07 11.76 17.15
C GLU A 60 -6.48 11.30 16.75
N TRP A 61 -7.09 11.97 15.76
CA TRP A 61 -8.42 11.58 15.25
C TRP A 61 -8.42 10.17 14.65
N TRP A 62 -7.33 9.77 13.99
CA TRP A 62 -7.15 8.43 13.45
C TRP A 62 -6.86 7.40 14.54
N TYR A 63 -6.03 7.77 15.52
CA TYR A 63 -5.69 6.90 16.66
C TYR A 63 -6.95 6.46 17.44
N GLU A 64 -7.87 7.39 17.71
CA GLU A 64 -9.16 7.08 18.34
C GLU A 64 -10.05 6.09 17.56
N ARG A 65 -9.81 5.96 16.25
CA ARG A 65 -10.61 5.14 15.32
C ARG A 65 -9.83 3.95 14.79
N ASP A 66 -8.69 3.67 15.40
CA ASP A 66 -7.82 2.60 14.94
C ASP A 66 -8.43 1.22 15.17
N ILE A 67 -7.92 0.22 14.45
CA ILE A 67 -8.25 -1.18 14.64
C ILE A 67 -7.12 -1.87 15.41
N ASP A 68 -7.49 -2.69 16.39
CA ASP A 68 -6.52 -3.40 17.22
C ASP A 68 -6.28 -4.81 16.67
N TRP A 69 -5.09 -5.01 16.08
CA TRP A 69 -4.58 -6.32 15.68
C TRP A 69 -3.25 -6.59 16.36
N SER A 70 -3.23 -7.53 17.30
CA SER A 70 -2.04 -7.90 18.07
C SER A 70 -0.84 -8.36 17.24
N GLU A 71 -1.06 -8.79 15.99
CA GLU A 71 0.02 -9.25 15.10
C GLU A 71 0.79 -8.09 14.44
N ILE A 72 0.22 -6.88 14.46
CA ILE A 72 0.84 -5.67 13.89
C ILE A 72 0.59 -4.46 14.79
N ASP A 73 1.63 -4.08 15.53
CA ASP A 73 1.65 -2.90 16.40
C ASP A 73 2.07 -1.67 15.59
N MET A 74 1.14 -1.16 14.79
CA MET A 74 1.31 0.05 13.98
C MET A 74 0.00 0.81 14.00
N ASP A 75 0.05 2.09 14.35
CA ASP A 75 -1.09 2.97 14.21
C ASP A 75 -1.23 3.51 12.77
N TRP A 76 -2.21 4.39 12.54
CA TRP A 76 -2.41 5.01 11.22
C TRP A 76 -1.17 5.79 10.73
N PHE A 77 -0.51 6.52 11.63
CA PHE A 77 0.63 7.36 11.28
C PHE A 77 1.84 6.48 10.93
N ASP A 78 2.10 5.44 11.72
CA ASP A 78 3.13 4.44 11.44
C ASP A 78 2.89 3.75 10.10
N CYS A 79 1.65 3.33 9.84
CA CYS A 79 1.26 2.74 8.56
C CYS A 79 1.58 3.69 7.41
N ARG A 80 1.23 4.97 7.55
CA ARG A 80 1.49 6.00 6.53
C ARG A 80 3.00 6.17 6.27
N VAL A 81 3.81 6.24 7.33
CA VAL A 81 5.27 6.36 7.20
C VAL A 81 5.83 5.14 6.45
N GLN A 82 5.48 3.93 6.89
CA GLN A 82 5.99 2.71 6.29
C GLN A 82 5.59 2.55 4.82
N VAL A 83 4.37 2.95 4.46
CA VAL A 83 3.89 2.94 3.06
C VAL A 83 4.71 3.89 2.20
N ASN A 84 4.96 5.11 2.66
CA ASN A 84 5.78 6.07 1.91
C ASN A 84 7.21 5.59 1.73
N GLU A 85 7.80 4.97 2.75
CA GLU A 85 9.14 4.36 2.65
C GLU A 85 9.18 3.25 1.59
N ILE A 86 8.19 2.34 1.59
CA ILE A 86 8.10 1.25 0.61
C ILE A 86 7.96 1.80 -0.80
N LEU A 87 7.09 2.80 -1.01
CA LEU A 87 6.88 3.42 -2.33
C LEU A 87 8.11 4.21 -2.81
N SER A 88 8.85 4.85 -1.90
CA SER A 88 10.12 5.51 -2.22
C SER A 88 11.18 4.49 -2.66
N GLN A 89 11.33 3.39 -1.91
CA GLN A 89 12.26 2.32 -2.25
C GLN A 89 11.88 1.63 -3.57
N ASP A 90 10.59 1.40 -3.83
CA ASP A 90 10.09 0.89 -5.13
C ASP A 90 10.53 1.79 -6.30
N ASN A 91 10.46 3.11 -6.12
CA ASN A 91 10.91 4.07 -7.13
C ASN A 91 12.43 4.04 -7.36
N GLU A 92 13.22 3.88 -6.30
CA GLU A 92 14.69 3.73 -6.40
C GLU A 92 15.07 2.42 -7.10
N LEU A 93 14.40 1.32 -6.73
CA LEU A 93 14.63 -0.01 -7.29
C LEU A 93 14.20 -0.13 -8.75
N LYS A 94 13.28 0.72 -9.22
CA LYS A 94 12.78 0.71 -10.60
C LYS A 94 13.90 0.77 -11.64
N TYR A 95 14.92 1.61 -11.42
CA TYR A 95 16.05 1.72 -12.34
C TYR A 95 16.95 0.49 -12.31
N VAL A 96 17.21 -0.05 -11.12
CA VAL A 96 18.04 -1.26 -10.96
C VAL A 96 17.34 -2.46 -11.61
N MET A 97 16.04 -2.62 -11.35
CA MET A 97 15.18 -3.64 -11.94
C MET A 97 15.19 -3.58 -13.48
N GLN A 98 15.16 -2.39 -14.07
CA GLN A 98 15.24 -2.24 -15.53
C GLN A 98 16.57 -2.70 -16.13
N LEU A 99 17.66 -2.67 -15.34
CA LEU A 99 18.99 -3.06 -15.81
C LEU A 99 19.24 -4.56 -15.69
N ILE A 100 18.79 -5.19 -14.60
CA ILE A 100 19.14 -6.57 -14.28
C ILE A 100 17.94 -7.52 -14.17
N GLY A 101 16.69 -7.04 -14.22
CA GLY A 101 15.48 -7.84 -13.96
C GLY A 101 15.13 -7.95 -12.47
N GLU A 102 13.84 -8.17 -12.15
CA GLU A 102 13.36 -8.29 -10.76
C GLU A 102 13.93 -9.54 -10.07
N GLU A 103 14.01 -10.65 -10.81
CA GLU A 103 14.44 -11.96 -10.32
C GLU A 103 15.91 -12.01 -9.89
N ASN A 104 16.71 -11.03 -10.34
CA ASN A 104 18.13 -10.93 -10.02
C ASN A 104 18.41 -10.01 -8.82
N LEU A 105 17.38 -9.38 -8.24
CA LEU A 105 17.52 -8.59 -7.03
C LEU A 105 17.59 -9.50 -5.79
N PRO A 106 18.26 -9.07 -4.70
CA PRO A 106 18.14 -9.73 -3.40
C PRO A 106 16.69 -9.91 -2.96
N GLU A 107 16.38 -11.02 -2.29
CA GLU A 107 15.04 -11.37 -1.80
C GLU A 107 14.32 -10.22 -1.08
N ASN A 108 15.04 -9.47 -0.24
CA ASN A 108 14.48 -8.31 0.47
C ASN A 108 14.06 -7.16 -0.47
N GLN A 109 14.78 -6.95 -1.57
CA GLN A 109 14.42 -5.93 -2.57
C GLN A 109 13.24 -6.40 -3.42
N GLN A 110 13.21 -7.69 -3.80
CA GLN A 110 12.05 -8.30 -4.43
C GLN A 110 10.80 -8.21 -3.54
N LEU A 111 10.96 -8.40 -2.23
CA LEU A 111 9.88 -8.20 -1.27
C LEU A 111 9.37 -6.76 -1.28
N THR A 112 10.26 -5.76 -1.25
CA THR A 112 9.84 -4.35 -1.34
C THR A 112 9.02 -4.08 -2.60
N LEU A 113 9.46 -4.55 -3.77
CA LEU A 113 8.71 -4.42 -5.03
C LEU A 113 7.35 -5.12 -4.97
N PHE A 114 7.31 -6.33 -4.39
CA PHE A 114 6.07 -7.08 -4.22
C PHE A 114 5.07 -6.35 -3.33
N ILE A 115 5.50 -5.83 -2.18
CA ILE A 115 4.60 -5.09 -1.27
C ILE A 115 4.19 -3.75 -1.89
N ALA A 116 5.09 -3.05 -2.58
CA ALA A 116 4.73 -1.85 -3.32
C ALA A 116 3.66 -2.13 -4.38
N ARG A 117 3.70 -3.28 -5.06
CA ARG A 117 2.62 -3.72 -5.97
C ARG A 117 1.31 -3.92 -5.23
N LEU A 118 1.31 -4.57 -4.06
CA LEU A 118 0.08 -4.73 -3.25
C LEU A 118 -0.50 -3.38 -2.82
N ILE A 119 0.35 -2.41 -2.46
CA ILE A 119 -0.09 -1.06 -2.12
C ILE A 119 -0.68 -0.36 -3.36
N LYS A 120 0.03 -0.34 -4.48
CA LYS A 120 -0.41 0.32 -5.72
C LYS A 120 -1.73 -0.26 -6.23
N GLU A 121 -1.82 -1.58 -6.35
CA GLU A 121 -2.95 -2.24 -7.00
C GLU A 121 -4.10 -2.59 -6.05
N GLY A 122 -3.80 -2.93 -4.80
CA GLY A 122 -4.78 -3.39 -3.81
C GLY A 122 -5.26 -2.30 -2.84
N PHE A 123 -4.61 -1.14 -2.81
CA PHE A 123 -4.94 -0.06 -1.88
C PHE A 123 -5.09 1.31 -2.55
N LEU A 124 -4.16 1.74 -3.41
CA LEU A 124 -4.21 3.06 -4.04
C LEU A 124 -5.20 3.14 -5.20
N ILE A 125 -5.45 2.03 -5.90
CA ILE A 125 -6.52 1.98 -6.91
C ILE A 125 -7.87 1.92 -6.23
N GLN A 126 -8.74 2.85 -6.62
CA GLN A 126 -10.12 2.94 -6.17
C GLN A 126 -11.05 3.29 -7.35
N ASN A 127 -12.09 2.48 -7.55
CA ASN A 127 -13.07 2.70 -8.60
C ASN A 127 -14.27 3.53 -8.10
N ALA A 128 -14.32 4.81 -8.49
CA ALA A 128 -15.41 5.72 -8.15
C ALA A 128 -16.79 5.31 -8.71
N PHE A 129 -16.84 4.42 -9.70
CA PHE A 129 -18.08 3.93 -10.32
C PHE A 129 -18.56 2.57 -9.78
N ASP A 130 -17.77 1.92 -8.93
CA ASP A 130 -18.14 0.63 -8.33
C ASP A 130 -19.03 0.83 -7.10
N GLU A 131 -20.01 -0.06 -6.88
CA GLU A 131 -20.94 0.08 -5.75
C GLU A 131 -20.30 -0.17 -4.38
N ILE A 132 -19.18 -0.91 -4.33
CA ILE A 132 -18.47 -1.29 -3.11
C ILE A 132 -17.24 -0.41 -2.90
N ASP A 133 -16.52 -0.11 -3.98
CA ASP A 133 -15.22 0.57 -3.94
C ASP A 133 -15.32 2.09 -4.09
N ASN A 134 -16.49 2.67 -4.43
CA ASN A 134 -16.65 4.12 -4.54
C ASN A 134 -16.42 4.90 -3.22
N TYR A 135 -16.45 4.22 -2.08
CA TYR A 135 -16.26 4.78 -0.75
C TYR A 135 -15.66 3.74 0.20
N THR A 136 -14.67 4.15 0.99
CA THR A 136 -13.98 3.29 1.96
C THR A 136 -14.07 3.91 3.34
N SER A 137 -14.63 3.18 4.31
CA SER A 137 -14.70 3.58 5.71
C SER A 137 -13.32 3.54 6.37
N THR A 138 -13.15 4.29 7.46
CA THR A 138 -11.90 4.30 8.25
C THR A 138 -11.44 2.90 8.65
N SER A 139 -12.35 2.07 9.15
CA SER A 139 -12.03 0.70 9.57
C SER A 139 -11.59 -0.18 8.40
N LYS A 140 -12.28 -0.11 7.24
CA LYS A 140 -11.90 -0.85 6.03
C LYS A 140 -10.53 -0.39 5.51
N LEU A 141 -10.30 0.92 5.44
CA LEU A 141 -9.03 1.52 5.01
C LEU A 141 -7.86 1.03 5.87
N LEU A 142 -7.99 1.14 7.20
CA LEU A 142 -6.95 0.70 8.13
C LEU A 142 -6.72 -0.81 8.04
N SER A 143 -7.78 -1.60 7.86
CA SER A 143 -7.64 -3.05 7.72
C SER A 143 -6.89 -3.44 6.46
N MET A 144 -7.19 -2.78 5.34
CA MET A 144 -6.53 -3.03 4.06
C MET A 144 -5.04 -2.71 4.13
N ILE A 145 -4.66 -1.58 4.74
CA ILE A 145 -3.24 -1.23 4.82
C ILE A 145 -2.51 -2.06 5.86
N LYS A 146 -3.10 -2.31 7.04
CA LYS A 146 -2.49 -3.15 8.08
C LYS A 146 -2.30 -4.59 7.61
N ILE A 147 -3.20 -5.16 6.80
CA ILE A 147 -3.01 -6.54 6.31
C ILE A 147 -1.88 -6.62 5.28
N ILE A 148 -1.71 -5.60 4.44
CA ILE A 148 -0.57 -5.51 3.51
C ILE A 148 0.75 -5.36 4.30
N LEU A 149 0.77 -4.51 5.32
CA LEU A 149 1.95 -4.33 6.17
C LEU A 149 2.24 -5.56 7.06
N LEU A 150 1.22 -6.32 7.45
CA LEU A 150 1.39 -7.59 8.13
C LEU A 150 2.05 -8.63 7.20
N ILE A 151 1.65 -8.68 5.92
CA ILE A 151 2.35 -9.49 4.92
C ILE A 151 3.81 -9.05 4.86
N TYR A 152 4.10 -7.75 4.78
CA TYR A 152 5.47 -7.25 4.71
C TYR A 152 6.32 -7.69 5.90
N LYS A 153 5.79 -7.52 7.13
CA LYS A 153 6.45 -7.93 8.37
C LYS A 153 6.76 -9.42 8.40
N GLU A 154 5.75 -10.27 8.21
CA GLU A 154 5.92 -11.73 8.23
C GLU A 154 6.84 -12.21 7.11
N SER A 155 6.78 -11.57 5.95
CA SER A 155 7.62 -11.93 4.80
C SER A 155 9.09 -11.62 5.06
N LYS A 156 9.39 -10.47 5.69
CA LYS A 156 10.77 -10.15 6.11
C LYS A 156 11.31 -11.21 7.06
N GLU A 157 10.52 -11.64 8.04
CA GLU A 157 10.93 -12.68 8.98
C GLU A 157 11.17 -14.02 8.28
N LEU A 158 10.30 -14.41 7.35
CA LEU A 158 10.47 -15.61 6.53
C LEU A 158 11.74 -15.53 5.68
N ILE A 159 11.99 -14.44 4.97
CA ILE A 159 13.19 -14.28 4.15
C ILE A 159 14.46 -14.37 5.01
N ASN A 160 14.46 -13.77 6.20
CA ASN A 160 15.57 -13.89 7.15
C ASN A 160 15.80 -15.33 7.64
N GLN A 161 14.77 -16.17 7.64
CA GLN A 161 14.85 -17.61 7.91
C GLN A 161 15.25 -18.45 6.68
N GLY A 162 15.46 -17.80 5.54
CA GLY A 162 15.92 -18.36 4.27
C GLY A 162 14.81 -18.65 3.26
N PHE A 163 13.56 -18.26 3.52
CA PHE A 163 12.47 -18.43 2.56
C PHE A 163 12.65 -17.55 1.33
N TYR A 164 12.20 -18.07 0.18
CA TYR A 164 12.19 -17.34 -1.08
C TYR A 164 10.90 -16.54 -1.22
N ILE A 165 10.98 -15.35 -1.80
CA ILE A 165 9.82 -14.49 -2.03
C ILE A 165 8.73 -15.16 -2.87
N GLU A 166 9.11 -16.05 -3.79
CA GLU A 166 8.16 -16.79 -4.62
C GLU A 166 7.26 -17.72 -3.79
N GLU A 167 7.77 -18.30 -2.70
CA GLU A 167 6.96 -19.11 -1.78
C GLU A 167 5.84 -18.26 -1.15
N ILE A 168 6.14 -16.98 -0.86
CA ILE A 168 5.23 -16.03 -0.23
C ILE A 168 4.24 -15.46 -1.26
N LYS A 169 4.73 -15.06 -2.45
CA LYS A 169 3.91 -14.60 -3.58
C LYS A 169 2.85 -15.64 -3.97
N SER A 170 3.19 -16.93 -3.85
CA SER A 170 2.31 -18.05 -4.19
C SER A 170 1.19 -18.31 -3.18
N LEU A 171 1.17 -17.64 -2.02
CA LEU A 171 0.15 -17.85 -1.02
C LEU A 171 -1.25 -17.52 -1.59
N PRO A 172 -2.23 -18.42 -1.48
CA PRO A 172 -3.53 -18.25 -2.13
C PRO A 172 -4.30 -17.02 -1.61
N THR A 173 -4.01 -16.61 -0.37
CA THR A 173 -4.59 -15.44 0.29
C THR A 173 -4.20 -14.10 -0.33
N ILE A 174 -3.09 -14.03 -1.08
CA ILE A 174 -2.62 -12.75 -1.66
C ILE A 174 -3.66 -12.19 -2.63
N ASN A 175 -4.19 -13.03 -3.51
CA ASN A 175 -5.19 -12.61 -4.50
C ASN A 175 -6.52 -12.18 -3.85
N GLU A 176 -6.90 -12.80 -2.73
CA GLU A 176 -8.08 -12.40 -1.96
C GLU A 176 -7.86 -11.03 -1.30
N ILE A 177 -6.67 -10.80 -0.75
CA ILE A 177 -6.30 -9.54 -0.11
C ILE A 177 -6.28 -8.39 -1.12
N MET A 178 -5.74 -8.62 -2.32
CA MET A 178 -5.73 -7.62 -3.40
C MET A 178 -7.13 -7.19 -3.86
N ARG A 179 -8.18 -7.97 -3.55
CA ARG A 179 -9.56 -7.70 -3.98
C ARG A 179 -10.44 -7.20 -2.84
N ILE A 180 -9.89 -6.90 -1.65
CA ILE A 180 -10.70 -6.46 -0.50
C ILE A 180 -11.50 -5.20 -0.85
N ASN A 181 -10.89 -4.27 -1.59
CA ASN A 181 -11.51 -3.02 -2.05
C ASN A 181 -12.86 -3.27 -2.77
N GLN A 182 -12.92 -4.26 -3.66
CA GLN A 182 -14.09 -4.58 -4.48
C GLN A 182 -14.98 -5.71 -3.92
N SER A 183 -14.49 -6.51 -2.97
CA SER A 183 -15.22 -7.72 -2.49
C SER A 183 -15.79 -7.61 -1.07
N VAL A 184 -15.37 -6.60 -0.31
CA VAL A 184 -15.77 -6.43 1.09
C VAL A 184 -16.45 -5.07 1.26
N HIS A 185 -17.72 -5.10 1.68
CA HIS A 185 -18.45 -3.89 2.05
C HIS A 185 -17.92 -3.26 3.33
N ASN A 186 -18.13 -1.95 3.48
CA ASN A 186 -17.64 -1.16 4.62
C ASN A 186 -18.11 -1.62 6.00
N ASP A 187 -19.23 -2.35 6.06
CA ASP A 187 -19.85 -2.89 7.26
C ASP A 187 -19.42 -4.35 7.58
N ASP A 188 -18.67 -5.00 6.69
CA ASP A 188 -18.30 -6.42 6.82
C ASP A 188 -16.83 -6.62 7.23
N PHE A 189 -16.45 -5.96 8.33
CA PHE A 189 -15.11 -6.08 8.92
C PHE A 189 -14.71 -7.54 9.22
N LYS A 190 -15.68 -8.39 9.56
CA LYS A 190 -15.48 -9.82 9.84
C LYS A 190 -14.86 -10.58 8.68
N LYS A 191 -15.14 -10.20 7.42
CA LYS A 191 -14.48 -10.80 6.25
C LYS A 191 -12.99 -10.52 6.24
N ILE A 192 -12.58 -9.29 6.57
CA ILE A 192 -11.16 -8.93 6.60
C ILE A 192 -10.45 -9.66 7.74
N GLU A 193 -11.08 -9.78 8.92
CA GLU A 193 -10.53 -10.59 10.02
C GLU A 193 -10.36 -12.07 9.65
N LYS A 194 -11.32 -12.65 8.90
CA LYS A 194 -11.20 -14.02 8.40
C LYS A 194 -10.04 -14.16 7.42
N LEU A 195 -9.86 -13.18 6.52
CA LEU A 195 -8.72 -13.14 5.60
C LEU A 195 -7.39 -13.02 6.36
N LYS A 196 -7.32 -12.18 7.40
CA LYS A 196 -6.15 -12.09 8.29
C LYS A 196 -5.82 -13.44 8.92
N LYS A 197 -6.81 -14.11 9.52
CA LYS A 197 -6.62 -15.45 10.13
C LYS A 197 -6.14 -16.46 9.09
N LYS A 198 -6.75 -16.47 7.90
CA LYS A 198 -6.37 -17.36 6.80
C LYS A 198 -4.93 -17.11 6.34
N LEU A 199 -4.51 -15.83 6.23
CA LEU A 199 -3.15 -15.45 5.90
C LEU A 199 -2.16 -16.01 6.93
N LEU A 200 -2.42 -15.80 8.22
CA LEU A 200 -1.55 -16.29 9.30
C LEU A 200 -1.46 -17.82 9.30
N THR A 201 -2.58 -18.53 9.13
CA THR A 201 -2.57 -20.00 9.00
C THR A 201 -1.75 -20.47 7.79
N ASN A 202 -1.87 -19.79 6.64
CA ASN A 202 -1.08 -20.12 5.45
C ASN A 202 0.43 -19.92 5.69
N ILE A 203 0.80 -18.85 6.39
CA ILE A 203 2.19 -18.56 6.76
C ILE A 203 2.72 -19.63 7.73
N GLU A 204 1.95 -20.01 8.75
CA GLU A 204 2.34 -21.10 9.67
C GLU A 204 2.51 -22.42 8.94
N TYR A 205 1.59 -22.76 8.02
CA TYR A 205 1.71 -23.95 7.19
C TYR A 205 2.97 -23.94 6.33
N LEU A 206 3.31 -22.78 5.74
CA LEU A 206 4.54 -22.61 4.99
C LEU A 206 5.79 -22.85 5.88
N LYS A 207 5.79 -22.28 7.10
CA LYS A 207 6.85 -22.50 8.11
C LYS A 207 7.03 -23.99 8.45
N LEU A 208 5.93 -24.71 8.69
CA LEU A 208 5.95 -26.14 9.02
C LEU A 208 6.45 -27.00 7.86
N THR A 209 5.98 -26.73 6.65
CA THR A 209 6.31 -27.54 5.47
C THR A 209 7.83 -27.53 5.23
N ARG A 210 8.47 -26.37 5.31
CA ARG A 210 9.93 -26.26 5.18
C ARG A 210 10.69 -26.89 6.35
N GLY A 211 10.16 -26.82 7.57
CA GLY A 211 10.73 -27.48 8.74
C GLY A 211 10.81 -29.01 8.59
N VAL A 212 9.86 -29.61 7.87
CA VAL A 212 9.87 -31.04 7.50
C VAL A 212 10.97 -31.34 6.47
N PHE A 213 11.18 -30.45 5.49
CA PHE A 213 12.23 -30.62 4.47
C PHE A 213 13.66 -30.44 5.01
N LYS A 214 13.88 -29.58 6.02
CA LYS A 214 15.20 -29.42 6.67
C LYS A 214 15.61 -30.60 7.58
N LYS A 215 14.67 -31.48 7.97
CA LYS A 215 14.92 -32.64 8.86
C LYS A 215 15.18 -33.95 8.12
N ARG A 216 15.20 -33.94 6.78
CA ARG A 216 15.62 -35.07 5.93
C ARG A 216 16.97 -34.75 5.30
#